data_AF-A0A966WIU5-F1
#
_entry.id   AF-A0A966WIU5-F1
#
_cell.length_a   1.000
_cell.length_b   1.000
_cell.length_c   1.000
_cell.angle_alpha   90.00
_cell.angle_beta   90.00
_cell.angle_gamma   90.00
#
_symmetry.space_group_name_H-M   'P 1'
#
loop_
_entity.id
_entity.type
_entity.pdbx_description
1 polymer ?
#
loop_
_entity_poly.entity_id
_entity_poly.type
_entity_poly.pdbx_seq_one_letter_code
_entity_poly.pdbx_strand_id
1 'polypeptide(L)'
;MRSLLLLLFLAFIQTTFAQLPYPSTKKGSVQDTYFGTTIADPYRWLEDDNSEETKAWVNAQNAVTTTYLSTIPFRDKVKQRLSVLWNYPKYGSPRQEGTYYYFSKNDGLQNQSVLYRQKGLQGSPEVFLDPNRFSADGTVALAGLSFSKNARYVAYQISSSGSDWQEALIMDLNTGTLIDDTIRYIKFSGITWQGDEGFYYSRYPVPDASSKLSKQNQF
;
A
#
# COMPACT_ATOMS: atom_id res chain seq x y z
N MET A 1 26.54 -27.68 73.16
CA MET A 1 25.48 -27.26 72.21
C MET A 1 26.12 -27.13 70.84
N ARG A 2 25.70 -27.99 69.89
CA ARG A 2 26.22 -28.06 68.51
C ARG A 2 25.60 -26.92 67.68
N SER A 3 26.41 -26.09 67.03
CA SER A 3 25.92 -25.09 66.07
C SER A 3 26.33 -25.54 64.67
N LEU A 4 25.34 -25.84 63.84
CA LEU A 4 25.45 -26.34 62.48
C LEU A 4 25.37 -25.15 61.52
N LEU A 5 26.45 -24.77 60.85
CA LEU A 5 26.41 -23.77 59.77
C LEU A 5 26.00 -24.47 58.46
N LEU A 6 24.79 -24.19 57.99
CA LEU A 6 24.32 -24.57 56.65
C LEU A 6 24.61 -23.40 55.70
N LEU A 7 25.56 -23.56 54.78
CA LEU A 7 25.81 -22.64 53.67
C LEU A 7 24.83 -22.96 52.54
N LEU A 8 23.80 -22.11 52.40
CA LEU A 8 22.88 -22.13 51.26
C LEU A 8 23.54 -21.39 50.08
N PHE A 9 23.96 -22.13 49.06
CA PHE A 9 24.43 -21.57 47.80
C PHE A 9 23.20 -21.18 46.95
N LEU A 10 22.82 -19.90 46.97
CA LEU A 10 21.79 -19.37 46.09
C LEU A 10 22.37 -19.20 44.69
N ALA A 11 22.09 -20.14 43.78
CA ALA A 11 22.42 -19.98 42.37
C ALA A 11 21.51 -18.90 41.78
N PHE A 12 22.05 -17.70 41.61
CA PHE A 12 21.41 -16.61 40.87
C PHE A 12 21.37 -17.00 39.38
N ILE A 13 20.23 -17.48 38.90
CA ILE A 13 19.98 -17.59 37.46
C ILE A 13 19.80 -16.16 36.96
N GLN A 14 20.88 -15.56 36.44
CA GLN A 14 20.77 -14.35 35.65
C GLN A 14 20.08 -14.74 34.34
N THR A 15 18.77 -14.48 34.26
CA THR A 15 18.07 -14.37 32.97
C THR A 15 18.62 -13.13 32.27
N THR A 16 19.71 -13.30 31.53
CA THR A 16 20.09 -12.35 30.51
C THR A 16 18.96 -12.34 29.48
N PHE A 17 18.19 -11.26 29.44
CA PHE A 17 17.38 -10.98 28.25
C PHE A 17 18.38 -10.87 27.10
N ALA A 18 18.48 -11.92 26.28
CA ALA A 18 19.32 -11.89 25.10
C ALA A 18 18.82 -10.75 24.22
N GLN A 19 19.59 -9.67 24.17
CA GLN A 19 19.34 -8.56 23.27
C GLN A 19 19.30 -9.12 21.84
N LEU A 20 18.23 -8.83 21.10
CA LEU A 20 18.13 -9.27 19.72
C LEU A 20 19.35 -8.74 18.95
N PRO A 21 20.01 -9.58 18.12
CA PRO A 21 21.19 -9.16 17.37
C PRO A 21 20.77 -8.23 16.23
N TYR A 22 20.59 -6.95 16.53
CA TYR A 22 20.23 -5.96 15.52
C TYR A 22 21.34 -5.81 14.47
N PRO A 23 20.99 -5.56 13.20
CA PRO A 23 21.97 -5.28 12.17
C PRO A 23 22.81 -4.05 12.54
N SER A 24 24.12 -4.13 12.31
CA SER A 24 24.99 -2.97 12.45
C SER A 24 24.52 -1.87 11.51
N THR A 25 24.30 -0.67 12.07
CA THR A 25 23.87 0.50 11.32
C THR A 25 24.98 1.54 11.43
N LYS A 26 25.70 1.79 10.33
CA LYS A 26 26.80 2.74 10.35
C LYS A 26 26.29 4.14 10.70
N LYS A 27 27.11 4.87 11.45
CA LYS A 27 26.89 6.30 11.73
C LYS A 27 27.81 7.11 10.83
N GLY A 28 27.22 7.86 9.91
CA GLY A 28 27.91 8.87 9.12
C GLY A 28 28.17 10.15 9.92
N SER A 29 28.79 11.11 9.27
CA SER A 29 29.15 12.41 9.85
C SER A 29 28.33 13.58 9.28
N VAL A 30 27.23 13.30 8.58
CA VAL A 30 26.38 14.36 8.01
C VAL A 30 25.80 15.20 9.15
N GLN A 31 25.85 16.51 8.97
CA GLN A 31 25.30 17.49 9.89
C GLN A 31 24.76 18.67 9.08
N ASP A 32 23.60 19.16 9.49
CA ASP A 32 22.96 20.33 8.90
C ASP A 32 22.98 21.48 9.90
N THR A 33 22.98 22.72 9.40
CA THR A 33 22.91 23.91 10.28
C THR A 33 21.63 24.68 9.99
N TYR A 34 20.78 24.78 11.01
CA TYR A 34 19.52 25.51 10.96
C TYR A 34 19.59 26.71 11.89
N PHE A 35 19.49 27.93 11.34
CA PHE A 35 19.51 29.19 12.10
C PHE A 35 20.68 29.29 13.11
N GLY A 36 21.88 28.84 12.70
CA GLY A 36 23.09 28.86 13.54
C GLY A 36 23.24 27.66 14.50
N THR A 37 22.28 26.73 14.55
CA THR A 37 22.37 25.50 15.35
C THR A 37 22.74 24.31 14.47
N THR A 38 23.82 23.61 14.80
CA THR A 38 24.25 22.39 14.09
C THR A 38 23.55 21.15 14.65
N ILE A 39 22.96 20.34 13.76
CA ILE A 39 22.24 19.11 14.08
C ILE A 39 22.86 17.96 13.28
N ALA A 40 23.34 16.92 13.97
CA ALA A 40 23.90 15.74 13.32
C ALA A 40 22.79 14.80 12.84
N ASP A 41 22.93 14.28 11.63
CA ASP A 41 22.10 13.23 11.05
C ASP A 41 22.97 12.02 10.64
N PRO A 42 23.34 11.15 11.60
CA PRO A 42 24.28 10.07 11.35
C PRO A 42 23.72 8.98 10.42
N TYR A 43 22.42 9.00 10.11
CA TYR A 43 21.78 7.98 9.28
C TYR A 43 21.27 8.52 7.96
N ARG A 44 21.69 9.74 7.55
CA ARG A 44 21.34 10.36 6.27
C ARG A 44 21.48 9.41 5.06
N TRP A 45 22.45 8.51 5.11
CA TRP A 45 22.67 7.52 4.05
C TRP A 45 21.46 6.58 3.80
N LEU A 46 20.61 6.36 4.80
CA LEU A 46 19.36 5.58 4.67
C LEU A 46 18.27 6.33 3.89
N GLU A 47 18.42 7.63 3.63
CA GLU A 47 17.48 8.40 2.80
C GLU A 47 17.63 8.08 1.30
N ASP A 48 18.76 7.50 0.87
CA ASP A 48 18.92 7.00 -0.50
C ASP A 48 18.28 5.62 -0.63
N ASP A 49 17.06 5.61 -1.18
CA ASP A 49 16.22 4.43 -1.42
C ASP A 49 16.71 3.55 -2.57
N ASN A 50 17.64 4.04 -3.40
CA ASN A 50 18.22 3.30 -4.53
C ASN A 50 19.58 2.67 -4.20
N SER A 51 20.19 3.01 -3.05
CA SER A 51 21.49 2.46 -2.70
C SER A 51 21.41 0.98 -2.32
N GLU A 52 22.39 0.20 -2.79
CA GLU A 52 22.52 -1.22 -2.40
C GLU A 52 22.77 -1.36 -0.88
N GLU A 53 23.36 -0.35 -0.24
CA GLU A 53 23.59 -0.36 1.19
C GLU A 53 22.28 -0.23 1.99
N THR A 54 21.40 0.70 1.61
CA THR A 54 20.06 0.83 2.23
C THR A 54 19.25 -0.44 2.02
N LYS A 55 19.28 -1.01 0.81
CA LYS A 55 18.60 -2.26 0.50
C LYS A 55 19.11 -3.43 1.33
N ALA A 56 20.44 -3.57 1.48
CA ALA A 56 21.03 -4.59 2.33
C ALA A 56 20.64 -4.41 3.80
N TRP A 57 20.60 -3.17 4.29
CA TRP A 57 20.15 -2.84 5.64
C TRP A 57 18.67 -3.20 5.87
N VAL A 58 17.78 -2.84 4.94
CA VAL A 58 16.34 -3.19 5.00
C VAL A 58 16.15 -4.71 5.07
N ASN A 59 16.88 -5.46 4.24
CA ASN A 59 16.82 -6.93 4.26
C ASN A 59 17.31 -7.51 5.59
N ALA A 60 18.39 -6.97 6.15
CA ALA A 60 18.91 -7.41 7.45
C ALA A 60 17.91 -7.12 8.59
N GLN A 61 17.25 -5.96 8.57
CA GLN A 61 16.21 -5.61 9.54
C GLN A 61 15.00 -6.55 9.41
N ASN A 62 14.52 -6.78 8.19
CA ASN A 62 13.42 -7.71 7.91
C ASN A 62 13.72 -9.13 8.38
N ALA A 63 14.98 -9.59 8.28
CA ALA A 63 15.40 -10.89 8.78
C ALA A 63 15.24 -10.97 10.32
N VAL A 64 15.76 -9.99 11.06
CA VAL A 64 15.62 -9.95 12.53
C VAL A 64 14.14 -9.92 12.94
N THR A 65 13.34 -9.09 12.30
CA THR A 65 11.89 -9.01 12.57
C THR A 65 11.18 -10.32 12.25
N THR A 66 11.43 -10.92 11.09
CA THR A 66 10.78 -12.17 10.68
C THR A 66 11.16 -13.32 11.60
N THR A 67 12.43 -13.43 11.97
CA THR A 67 12.91 -14.40 12.95
C THR A 67 12.21 -14.21 14.28
N TYR A 68 12.18 -12.99 14.82
CA TYR A 68 11.49 -12.71 16.08
C TYR A 68 10.00 -13.07 16.02
N LEU A 69 9.28 -12.62 14.99
CA LEU A 69 7.85 -12.92 14.82
C LEU A 69 7.58 -14.42 14.67
N SER A 70 8.53 -15.20 14.13
CA SER A 70 8.40 -16.66 14.01
C SER A 70 8.49 -17.39 15.35
N THR A 71 9.05 -16.77 16.39
CA THR A 71 9.12 -17.36 17.74
C THR A 71 7.79 -17.31 18.49
N ILE A 72 6.81 -16.53 18.02
CA ILE A 72 5.53 -16.32 18.69
C ILE A 72 4.60 -17.52 18.41
N PRO A 73 4.32 -18.40 19.38
CA PRO A 73 3.70 -19.71 19.14
C PRO A 73 2.23 -19.63 18.69
N PHE A 74 1.58 -18.48 18.87
CA PHE A 74 0.18 -18.27 18.50
C PHE A 74 0.00 -17.37 17.26
N ARG A 75 1.08 -16.95 16.59
CA ARG A 75 1.00 -16.05 15.41
C ARG A 75 0.10 -16.62 14.32
N ASP A 76 0.27 -17.90 13.99
CA ASP A 76 -0.53 -18.55 12.95
C ASP A 76 -1.99 -18.74 13.37
N LYS A 77 -2.25 -18.98 14.67
CA LYS A 77 -3.62 -19.04 15.21
C LYS A 77 -4.33 -17.70 15.06
N VAL A 78 -3.62 -16.60 15.31
CA VAL A 78 -4.15 -15.24 15.10
C VAL A 78 -4.43 -14.99 13.62
N LYS A 79 -3.48 -15.30 12.73
CA LYS A 79 -3.66 -15.18 11.28
C LYS A 79 -4.89 -15.96 10.81
N GLN A 80 -5.01 -17.22 11.20
CA GLN A 80 -6.14 -18.07 10.84
C GLN A 80 -7.47 -17.52 11.37
N ARG A 81 -7.49 -17.06 12.63
CA ARG A 81 -8.71 -16.48 13.22
C ARG A 81 -9.14 -15.23 12.47
N LEU A 82 -8.21 -14.35 12.12
CA LEU A 82 -8.50 -13.16 11.32
C LEU A 82 -9.01 -13.54 9.93
N SER A 83 -8.39 -14.52 9.25
CA SER A 83 -8.86 -14.98 7.94
C SER A 83 -10.30 -15.51 7.99
N VAL A 84 -10.66 -16.29 9.03
CA VAL A 84 -12.04 -16.77 9.21
C VAL A 84 -13.01 -15.61 9.42
N LEU A 85 -12.65 -14.63 10.26
CA LEU A 85 -13.50 -13.48 10.55
C LEU A 85 -13.65 -12.53 9.35
N TRP A 86 -12.65 -12.47 8.48
CA TRP A 86 -12.64 -11.60 7.31
C TRP A 86 -13.38 -12.22 6.10
N ASN A 87 -13.50 -13.55 6.05
CA ASN A 87 -14.04 -14.28 4.91
C ASN A 87 -15.58 -14.29 4.87
N TYR A 88 -16.18 -13.13 4.60
CA TYR A 88 -17.61 -12.97 4.34
C TYR A 88 -17.85 -12.03 3.15
N PRO A 89 -18.99 -12.15 2.46
CA PRO A 89 -19.31 -11.28 1.33
C PRO A 89 -19.44 -9.81 1.75
N LYS A 90 -18.81 -8.91 1.01
CA LYS A 90 -18.83 -7.46 1.22
C LYS A 90 -19.38 -6.78 -0.02
N TYR A 91 -20.22 -5.77 0.17
CA TYR A 91 -20.81 -4.99 -0.91
C TYR A 91 -20.64 -3.49 -0.63
N GLY A 92 -20.27 -2.74 -1.65
CA GLY A 92 -20.37 -1.28 -1.65
C GLY A 92 -21.80 -0.83 -1.98
N SER A 93 -22.13 0.40 -1.59
CA SER A 93 -23.41 1.01 -1.97
C SER A 93 -23.49 1.16 -3.49
N PRO A 94 -24.62 0.78 -4.12
CA PRO A 94 -24.78 0.93 -5.56
C PRO A 94 -24.91 2.41 -5.95
N ARG A 95 -24.22 2.80 -7.02
CA ARG A 95 -24.32 4.11 -7.65
C ARG A 95 -24.89 3.96 -9.05
N GLN A 96 -25.92 4.74 -9.37
CA GLN A 96 -26.52 4.74 -10.70
C GLN A 96 -25.73 5.63 -11.66
N GLU A 97 -25.39 5.12 -12.82
CA GLU A 97 -24.78 5.86 -13.94
C GLU A 97 -25.44 5.41 -15.24
N GLY A 98 -26.18 6.32 -15.88
CA GLY A 98 -27.07 6.00 -16.99
C GLY A 98 -28.12 4.94 -16.60
N THR A 99 -28.14 3.82 -17.33
CA THR A 99 -29.07 2.70 -17.09
C THR A 99 -28.51 1.61 -16.18
N TYR A 100 -27.26 1.73 -15.74
CA TYR A 100 -26.57 0.74 -14.92
C TYR A 100 -26.40 1.22 -13.49
N TYR A 101 -26.42 0.26 -12.56
CA TYR A 101 -25.92 0.44 -11.20
C TYR A 101 -24.55 -0.20 -11.08
N TYR A 102 -23.57 0.55 -10.57
CA TYR A 102 -22.22 0.10 -10.30
C TYR A 102 -22.04 -0.09 -8.80
N PHE A 103 -21.38 -1.18 -8.40
CA PHE A 103 -21.12 -1.48 -7.00
C PHE A 103 -19.89 -2.37 -6.86
N SER A 104 -19.15 -2.20 -5.77
CA SER A 104 -18.06 -3.12 -5.43
C SER A 104 -18.60 -4.36 -4.73
N LYS A 105 -17.98 -5.51 -4.98
CA LYS A 105 -18.24 -6.77 -4.30
C LYS A 105 -16.93 -7.49 -4.02
N ASN A 106 -16.84 -8.09 -2.84
CA ASN A 106 -15.77 -9.01 -2.46
C ASN A 106 -16.40 -10.29 -1.91
N ASP A 107 -16.04 -11.45 -2.42
CA ASP A 107 -16.61 -12.73 -1.97
C ASP A 107 -16.11 -13.17 -0.57
N GLY A 108 -15.06 -12.52 -0.06
CA GLY A 108 -14.50 -12.81 1.25
C GLY A 108 -13.04 -12.39 1.36
N LEU A 109 -12.17 -13.03 0.58
CA LEU A 109 -10.72 -12.93 0.71
C LEU A 109 -10.01 -12.47 -0.57
N GLN A 110 -10.76 -11.97 -1.56
CA GLN A 110 -10.14 -11.33 -2.73
C GLN A 110 -9.26 -10.16 -2.28
N ASN A 111 -8.06 -10.06 -2.84
CA ASN A 111 -7.10 -9.00 -2.52
C ASN A 111 -7.71 -7.61 -2.76
N GLN A 112 -8.41 -7.45 -3.88
CA GLN A 112 -9.13 -6.24 -4.24
C GLN A 112 -10.62 -6.56 -4.47
N SER A 113 -11.51 -5.66 -4.07
CA SER A 113 -12.93 -5.79 -4.41
C SER A 113 -13.12 -5.63 -5.91
N VAL A 114 -13.99 -6.45 -6.50
CA VAL A 114 -14.34 -6.39 -7.92
C VAL A 114 -15.48 -5.40 -8.11
N LEU A 115 -15.39 -4.57 -9.14
CA LEU A 115 -16.45 -3.64 -9.52
C LEU A 115 -17.40 -4.35 -10.47
N TYR A 116 -18.66 -4.47 -10.06
CA TYR A 116 -19.75 -5.01 -10.85
C TYR A 116 -20.61 -3.88 -11.41
N ARG A 117 -21.34 -4.20 -12.47
CA ARG A 117 -22.48 -3.41 -12.94
C ARG A 117 -23.70 -4.29 -13.16
N GLN A 118 -24.89 -3.72 -13.05
CA GLN A 118 -26.14 -4.39 -13.42
C GLN A 118 -27.11 -3.39 -14.06
N LYS A 119 -27.91 -3.82 -15.04
CA LYS A 119 -28.88 -2.96 -15.70
C LYS A 119 -30.15 -2.84 -14.86
N GLY A 120 -30.40 -1.65 -14.29
CA GLY A 120 -31.45 -1.45 -13.29
C GLY A 120 -31.25 -2.28 -12.00
N LEU A 121 -32.17 -2.17 -11.04
CA LEU A 121 -32.06 -2.88 -9.76
C LEU A 121 -32.38 -4.38 -9.85
N GLN A 122 -33.05 -4.82 -10.92
CA GLN A 122 -33.46 -6.22 -11.13
C GLN A 122 -32.62 -6.95 -12.19
N GLY A 123 -31.63 -6.27 -12.79
CA GLY A 123 -30.72 -6.90 -13.76
C GLY A 123 -29.72 -7.82 -13.09
N SER A 124 -29.25 -8.83 -13.83
CA SER A 124 -28.16 -9.69 -13.37
C SER A 124 -26.84 -8.93 -13.29
N PRO A 125 -26.10 -9.00 -12.16
CA PRO A 125 -24.76 -8.43 -12.06
C PRO A 125 -23.75 -9.07 -13.02
N GLU A 126 -22.95 -8.24 -13.65
CA GLU A 126 -21.79 -8.63 -14.45
C GLU A 126 -20.53 -7.92 -13.96
N VAL A 127 -19.37 -8.57 -14.12
CA VAL A 127 -18.08 -7.96 -13.76
C VAL A 127 -17.81 -6.82 -14.73
N PHE A 128 -17.56 -5.63 -14.19
CA PHE A 128 -17.17 -4.45 -14.97
C PHE A 128 -15.66 -4.26 -14.95
N LEU A 129 -15.04 -4.16 -13.76
CA LEU A 129 -13.60 -4.09 -13.60
C LEU A 129 -13.16 -5.04 -12.47
N ASP A 130 -12.13 -5.84 -12.72
CA ASP A 130 -11.53 -6.73 -11.73
C ASP A 130 -10.08 -6.31 -11.47
N PRO A 131 -9.81 -5.55 -10.38
CA PRO A 131 -8.46 -5.09 -10.07
C PRO A 131 -7.49 -6.23 -9.75
N ASN A 132 -7.99 -7.41 -9.36
CA ASN A 132 -7.14 -8.58 -9.14
C ASN A 132 -6.48 -9.07 -10.44
N ARG A 133 -6.94 -8.59 -11.61
CA ARG A 133 -6.35 -8.89 -12.92
C ARG A 133 -5.37 -7.83 -13.42
N PHE A 134 -5.18 -6.73 -12.67
CA PHE A 134 -4.26 -5.65 -13.07
C PHE A 134 -2.79 -6.00 -12.83
N SER A 135 -2.52 -6.93 -11.90
CA SER A 135 -1.17 -7.42 -11.58
C SER A 135 -1.23 -8.86 -11.09
N ALA A 136 -0.16 -9.63 -11.33
CA ALA A 136 -0.10 -11.03 -10.92
C ALA A 136 -0.08 -11.22 -9.39
N ASP A 137 0.41 -10.23 -8.64
CA ASP A 137 0.51 -10.24 -7.17
C ASP A 137 -0.62 -9.46 -6.47
N GLY A 138 -1.53 -8.84 -7.24
CA GLY A 138 -2.65 -8.06 -6.69
C GLY A 138 -2.25 -6.72 -6.07
N THR A 139 -1.04 -6.22 -6.36
CA THR A 139 -0.53 -4.95 -5.80
C THR A 139 -0.96 -3.70 -6.58
N VAL A 140 -1.64 -3.88 -7.70
CA VAL A 140 -2.28 -2.78 -8.44
C VAL A 140 -3.75 -2.64 -8.02
N ALA A 141 -4.09 -1.49 -7.44
CA ALA A 141 -5.41 -1.20 -6.91
C ALA A 141 -6.15 -0.17 -7.76
N LEU A 142 -7.49 -0.25 -7.76
CA LEU A 142 -8.36 0.79 -8.28
C LEU A 142 -8.40 1.95 -7.27
N ALA A 143 -7.93 3.13 -7.68
CA ALA A 143 -7.80 4.31 -6.83
C ALA A 143 -8.95 5.33 -7.03
N GLY A 144 -9.60 5.31 -8.19
CA GLY A 144 -10.65 6.27 -8.52
C GLY A 144 -11.49 5.84 -9.71
N LEU A 145 -12.73 6.31 -9.77
CA LEU A 145 -13.68 6.01 -10.83
C LEU A 145 -14.56 7.25 -11.08
N SER A 146 -14.53 7.77 -12.30
CA SER A 146 -15.26 8.98 -12.68
C SER A 146 -15.92 8.80 -14.04
N PHE A 147 -17.24 8.96 -14.07
CA PHE A 147 -18.07 8.80 -15.27
C PHE A 147 -18.29 10.14 -15.95
N SER A 148 -18.32 10.13 -17.28
CA SER A 148 -18.72 11.29 -18.07
C SER A 148 -20.21 11.58 -17.88
N LYS A 149 -20.66 12.79 -18.23
CA LYS A 149 -22.02 13.27 -17.91
C LYS A 149 -23.13 12.34 -18.40
N ASN A 150 -22.97 11.75 -19.58
CA ASN A 150 -23.96 10.83 -20.15
C ASN A 150 -23.60 9.35 -19.97
N ALA A 151 -22.64 9.05 -19.08
CA ALA A 151 -22.11 7.70 -18.85
C ALA A 151 -21.67 7.00 -20.16
N ARG A 152 -21.12 7.77 -21.11
CA ARG A 152 -20.50 7.24 -22.32
C ARG A 152 -19.07 6.78 -22.04
N TYR A 153 -18.34 7.53 -21.22
CA TYR A 153 -16.97 7.22 -20.86
C TYR A 153 -16.85 7.02 -19.36
N VAL A 154 -15.88 6.20 -18.97
CA VAL A 154 -15.36 6.18 -17.61
C VAL A 154 -13.86 6.36 -17.63
N ALA A 155 -13.37 7.24 -16.76
CA ALA A 155 -11.96 7.32 -16.43
C ALA A 155 -11.76 6.63 -15.08
N TYR A 156 -10.84 5.67 -15.02
CA TYR A 156 -10.50 4.99 -13.78
C TYR A 156 -9.01 5.13 -13.50
N GLN A 157 -8.70 5.40 -12.24
CA GLN A 157 -7.34 5.60 -11.75
C GLN A 157 -6.84 4.31 -11.12
N ILE A 158 -5.61 3.92 -11.43
CA ILE A 158 -4.93 2.78 -10.82
C ILE A 158 -3.68 3.25 -10.07
N SER A 159 -3.36 2.60 -8.96
CA SER A 159 -2.12 2.81 -8.19
C SER A 159 -1.38 1.48 -8.06
N SER A 160 -0.06 1.51 -8.24
CA SER A 160 0.80 0.34 -8.13
C SER A 160 1.54 0.33 -6.80
N SER A 161 1.56 -0.82 -6.14
CA SER A 161 2.34 -1.09 -4.93
C SER A 161 2.06 -0.10 -3.78
N GLY A 162 0.84 0.43 -3.71
CA GLY A 162 0.41 1.38 -2.67
C GLY A 162 1.01 2.79 -2.80
N SER A 163 1.57 3.14 -3.97
CA SER A 163 2.11 4.47 -4.23
C SER A 163 1.01 5.52 -4.38
N ASP A 164 1.27 6.75 -3.95
CA ASP A 164 0.38 7.89 -4.23
C ASP A 164 0.33 8.26 -5.73
N TRP A 165 1.30 7.78 -6.51
CA TRP A 165 1.30 7.93 -7.96
C TRP A 165 0.21 7.07 -8.60
N GLN A 166 -0.52 7.67 -9.53
CA GLN A 166 -1.63 7.06 -10.22
C GLN A 166 -1.51 7.22 -11.74
N GLU A 167 -2.10 6.28 -12.45
CA GLU A 167 -2.35 6.34 -13.89
C GLU A 167 -3.85 6.34 -14.12
N ALA A 168 -4.35 7.14 -15.07
CA ALA A 168 -5.74 7.11 -15.47
C ALA A 168 -5.89 6.48 -16.85
N LEU A 169 -6.80 5.51 -16.95
CA LEU A 169 -7.22 4.87 -18.18
C LEU A 169 -8.66 5.26 -18.48
N ILE A 170 -8.98 5.40 -19.76
CA ILE A 170 -10.31 5.80 -20.22
C ILE A 170 -10.93 4.65 -21.01
N MET A 171 -12.17 4.31 -20.70
CA MET A 171 -12.95 3.28 -21.38
C MET A 171 -14.21 3.88 -21.99
N ASP A 172 -14.50 3.55 -23.25
CA ASP A 172 -15.82 3.78 -23.85
C ASP A 172 -16.76 2.68 -23.37
N LEU A 173 -17.82 3.07 -22.66
CA LEU A 173 -18.78 2.16 -22.04
C LEU A 173 -19.74 1.51 -23.05
N ASN A 174 -19.88 2.07 -24.25
CA ASN A 174 -20.69 1.47 -25.31
C ASN A 174 -20.00 0.28 -25.95
N THR A 175 -18.68 0.36 -26.13
CA THR A 175 -17.88 -0.70 -26.76
C THR A 175 -17.20 -1.61 -25.75
N GLY A 176 -17.00 -1.12 -24.51
CA GLY A 176 -16.20 -1.79 -23.48
C GLY A 176 -14.70 -1.75 -23.76
N THR A 177 -14.25 -0.88 -24.66
CA THR A 177 -12.83 -0.80 -25.08
C THR A 177 -12.12 0.36 -24.40
N LEU A 178 -10.85 0.14 -24.04
CA LEU A 178 -9.97 1.22 -23.62
C LEU A 178 -9.65 2.13 -24.80
N ILE A 179 -9.64 3.43 -24.55
CA ILE A 179 -9.10 4.44 -25.44
C ILE A 179 -7.58 4.43 -25.26
N ASP A 180 -6.84 4.50 -26.36
CA ASP A 180 -5.38 4.51 -26.38
C ASP A 180 -4.82 5.88 -25.94
N ASP A 181 -5.17 6.29 -24.72
CA ASP A 181 -4.63 7.45 -24.03
C ASP A 181 -4.55 7.14 -22.54
N THR A 182 -3.33 6.94 -22.03
CA THR A 182 -3.08 6.69 -20.61
C THR A 182 -2.39 7.89 -19.99
N ILE A 183 -3.07 8.52 -19.03
CA ILE A 183 -2.55 9.70 -18.35
C ILE A 183 -1.71 9.22 -17.17
N ARG A 184 -0.43 9.58 -17.20
CA ARG A 184 0.54 9.20 -16.17
C ARG A 184 0.89 10.38 -15.25
N TYR A 185 1.53 10.05 -14.13
CA TYR A 185 2.07 11.00 -13.15
C TYR A 185 0.99 11.81 -12.42
N ILE A 186 -0.22 11.26 -12.33
CA ILE A 186 -1.26 11.80 -11.46
C ILE A 186 -0.85 11.53 -10.02
N LYS A 187 -0.98 12.52 -9.15
CA LYS A 187 -0.77 12.37 -7.70
C LYS A 187 -1.66 13.38 -6.99
N PHE A 188 -2.40 12.95 -5.97
CA PHE A 188 -3.34 13.78 -5.21
C PHE A 188 -4.38 14.51 -6.08
N SER A 189 -4.94 13.83 -7.09
CA SER A 189 -5.98 14.38 -7.95
C SER A 189 -7.12 13.38 -8.15
N GLY A 190 -8.35 13.89 -8.13
CA GLY A 190 -9.48 13.21 -8.76
C GLY A 190 -9.54 13.50 -10.27
N ILE A 191 -10.60 13.00 -10.91
CA ILE A 191 -10.95 13.30 -12.30
C ILE A 191 -12.36 13.90 -12.33
N THR A 192 -12.50 15.08 -12.94
CA THR A 192 -13.79 15.78 -13.05
C THR A 192 -14.12 16.05 -14.51
N TRP A 193 -15.18 15.42 -15.02
CA TRP A 193 -15.62 15.57 -16.40
C TRP A 193 -16.27 16.94 -16.67
N GLN A 194 -15.89 17.54 -17.80
CA GLN A 194 -16.68 18.56 -18.48
C GLN A 194 -17.51 17.84 -19.54
N GLY A 195 -18.80 17.63 -19.23
CA GLY A 195 -19.71 16.93 -20.13
C GLY A 195 -19.19 15.55 -20.52
N ASP A 196 -19.04 15.33 -21.82
CA ASP A 196 -18.43 14.13 -22.42
C ASP A 196 -17.23 14.50 -23.32
N GLU A 197 -16.86 15.78 -23.37
CA GLU A 197 -15.81 16.32 -24.22
C GLU A 197 -14.41 16.07 -23.65
N GLY A 198 -14.30 16.06 -22.31
CA GLY A 198 -13.03 15.83 -21.61
C GLY A 198 -13.16 15.98 -20.11
N PHE A 199 -12.03 16.01 -19.40
CA PHE A 199 -12.00 16.13 -17.94
C PHE A 199 -10.78 16.88 -17.45
N TYR A 200 -10.91 17.44 -16.25
CA TYR A 200 -9.85 18.10 -15.50
C TYR A 200 -9.18 17.13 -14.55
N TYR A 201 -7.85 17.22 -14.45
CA TYR A 201 -7.01 16.48 -13.51
C TYR A 201 -5.73 17.29 -13.21
N SER A 202 -5.05 16.94 -12.12
CA SER A 202 -3.72 17.44 -11.79
C SER A 202 -2.68 16.34 -11.95
N ARG A 203 -1.51 16.69 -12.46
CA ARG A 203 -0.35 15.79 -12.51
C ARG A 203 0.94 16.56 -12.27
N TYR A 204 1.97 15.85 -11.83
CA TYR A 204 3.31 16.41 -11.81
C TYR A 204 4.00 16.22 -13.16
N PRO A 205 5.05 17.02 -13.45
CA PRO A 205 5.97 16.70 -14.54
C PRO A 205 6.52 15.28 -14.39
N VAL A 206 6.97 14.72 -15.50
CA VAL A 206 7.63 13.40 -15.51
C VAL A 206 8.80 13.44 -14.51
N PRO A 207 8.78 12.59 -13.46
CA PRO A 207 9.86 12.55 -12.48
C PRO A 207 11.11 11.96 -13.13
N ASP A 208 12.29 12.44 -12.69
CA ASP A 208 13.55 11.77 -13.01
C ASP A 208 13.54 10.36 -12.40
N ALA A 209 13.98 9.37 -13.16
CA ALA A 209 13.98 7.95 -12.77
C ALA A 209 14.71 7.73 -11.42
N SER A 210 15.74 8.53 -11.14
CA SER A 210 16.51 8.52 -9.89
C SER A 210 15.75 9.00 -8.65
N SER A 211 14.59 9.66 -8.82
CA SER A 211 13.91 10.41 -7.76
C SER A 211 12.40 10.19 -7.69
N LYS A 212 11.92 9.14 -8.38
CA LYS A 212 10.49 8.87 -8.63
C LYS A 212 9.66 8.76 -7.34
N LEU A 213 10.26 8.31 -6.23
CA LEU A 213 9.60 8.14 -4.94
C LEU A 213 10.12 9.08 -3.85
N SER A 214 11.24 9.77 -4.08
CA SER A 214 12.03 10.43 -3.04
C SER A 214 12.08 11.95 -3.14
N LYS A 215 11.51 12.58 -4.19
CA LYS A 215 11.45 14.05 -4.22
C LYS A 215 10.59 14.58 -3.07
N GLN A 216 11.21 15.49 -2.32
CA GLN A 216 10.59 16.37 -1.34
C GLN A 216 9.39 17.07 -2.00
N ASN A 217 8.21 17.05 -1.36
CA ASN A 217 7.08 17.87 -1.78
C ASN A 217 7.45 19.34 -1.56
N GLN A 218 8.07 19.99 -2.55
CA GLN A 218 8.36 21.41 -2.52
C GLN A 218 7.14 22.14 -3.09
N PHE A 219 6.55 23.02 -2.26
CA PHE A 219 5.47 23.93 -2.62
C PHE A 219 6.02 25.23 -3.15
#